data_AF-A0A348YBY9-F1
#
_entry.id   AF-A0A348YBY9-F1
#
_cell.length_a   1.000
_cell.length_b   1.000
_cell.length_c   1.000
_cell.angle_alpha   90.00
_cell.angle_beta   90.00
_cell.angle_gamma   90.00
#
_symmetry.space_group_name_H-M   'P 1'
#
loop_
_entity.id
_entity.type
_entity.pdbx_description
1 polymer ?
#
loop_
_entity_poly.entity_id
_entity_poly.type
_entity_poly.pdbx_seq_one_letter_code
_entity_poly.pdbx_strand_id
1 'polypeptide(L)'
;MVIIFKRSALCLAMLCIYQQSSAEVTPISNKTSAQARSDSSIASTITSTITSSAIDSDNPNNKAATQTLSVTAAPIVVTAETLGNSSSNEVKAFAGNRTVIDNKFIKKTVSNSIDGALQFIPGVKIDDETGTGVLPNISIRGLHASRSGQAQFLMDGIPLTLAPYGHTGQSIFPATLDNLERIDVVRGGAATQYGPNNVGGVINLITKPIAKETQTEIGTNLTVFEQNGKPLTSLYARHSRWLNDDFGVQLEANGIKGDSFRDHSDTEVTNLQAKALWYIDDNQELEGFLQYYDADTEMPGALSPSAYEQDIEQSQRPFEAYQGKSTRWHAKYKNYLDIGDQAVLDLTTFGHHATRNFEWGF
;
A
#
# COMPACT_ATOMS: atom_id res chain seq x y z
N MET A 1 -5.06 12.71 -48.52
CA MET A 1 -4.25 13.76 -47.85
C MET A 1 -5.10 14.28 -46.71
N VAL A 2 -4.97 13.63 -45.54
CA VAL A 2 -5.89 13.75 -44.41
C VAL A 2 -5.28 14.69 -43.38
N ILE A 3 -6.00 15.78 -43.14
CA ILE A 3 -5.67 16.82 -42.17
C ILE A 3 -6.24 16.36 -40.82
N ILE A 4 -5.38 16.08 -39.85
CA ILE A 4 -5.77 15.76 -38.47
C ILE A 4 -5.49 17.00 -37.61
N PHE A 5 -6.56 17.60 -37.10
CA PHE A 5 -6.50 18.68 -36.12
C PHE A 5 -6.12 18.11 -34.75
N LYS A 6 -5.01 18.59 -34.18
CA LYS A 6 -4.60 18.34 -32.80
C LYS A 6 -5.14 19.50 -31.95
N ARG A 7 -6.18 19.28 -31.15
CA ARG A 7 -6.65 20.29 -30.17
C ARG A 7 -5.87 20.14 -28.86
N SER A 8 -5.20 21.22 -28.51
CA SER A 8 -4.44 21.48 -27.29
C SER A 8 -5.38 21.85 -26.14
N ALA A 9 -5.30 21.13 -25.01
CA ALA A 9 -5.87 21.58 -23.75
C ALA A 9 -4.90 22.57 -23.07
N LEU A 10 -5.43 23.77 -22.80
CA LEU A 10 -4.74 24.90 -22.20
C LEU A 10 -4.74 24.71 -20.68
N CYS A 11 -3.61 24.33 -20.09
CA CYS A 11 -3.44 24.24 -18.64
C CYS A 11 -3.10 25.64 -18.09
N LEU A 12 -4.04 26.27 -17.41
CA LEU A 12 -3.83 27.55 -16.75
C LEU A 12 -3.09 27.32 -15.42
N ALA A 13 -1.77 27.45 -15.45
CA ALA A 13 -0.92 27.38 -14.26
C ALA A 13 -1.20 28.60 -13.37
N MET A 14 -1.99 28.40 -12.32
CA MET A 14 -2.18 29.42 -11.27
C MET A 14 -1.05 29.28 -10.24
N LEU A 15 -0.38 30.40 -10.06
CA LEU A 15 0.81 30.65 -9.25
C LEU A 15 0.58 30.29 -7.77
N CYS A 16 1.04 29.12 -7.32
CA CYS A 16 1.25 28.87 -5.89
C CYS A 16 2.60 29.46 -5.48
N ILE A 17 2.57 30.59 -4.78
CA ILE A 17 3.73 31.17 -4.11
C ILE A 17 4.07 30.23 -2.95
N TYR A 18 5.04 29.34 -3.15
CA TYR A 18 5.64 28.54 -2.07
C TYR A 18 6.98 29.16 -1.71
N GLN A 19 7.03 29.85 -0.57
CA GLN A 19 8.23 30.45 -0.03
C GLN A 19 9.10 29.34 0.59
N GLN A 20 10.05 28.83 -0.20
CA GLN A 20 10.97 27.77 0.21
C GLN A 20 12.13 28.38 1.01
N SER A 21 12.03 28.30 2.35
CA SER A 21 13.20 28.50 3.22
C SER A 21 14.10 27.27 3.09
N SER A 22 15.24 27.44 2.43
CA SER A 22 16.30 26.45 2.36
C SER A 22 17.06 26.47 3.69
N ALA A 23 16.81 25.47 4.55
CA ALA A 23 17.66 25.18 5.68
C ALA A 23 18.21 23.75 5.50
N GLU A 24 19.47 23.70 5.12
CA GLU A 24 20.32 22.51 5.09
C GLU A 24 20.48 22.03 6.53
N VAL A 25 19.80 20.94 6.91
CA VAL A 25 19.86 20.40 8.27
C VAL A 25 21.09 19.52 8.39
N THR A 26 22.17 20.11 8.87
CA THR A 26 23.30 19.36 9.47
C THR A 26 22.80 18.60 10.71
N PRO A 27 23.16 17.31 10.90
CA PRO A 27 22.72 16.57 12.08
C PRO A 27 23.51 17.04 13.30
N ILE A 28 22.82 17.76 14.19
CA ILE A 28 23.31 18.01 15.55
C ILE A 28 22.90 16.81 16.41
N SER A 29 23.92 16.09 16.88
CA SER A 29 23.85 15.07 17.91
C SER A 29 23.09 15.59 19.14
N ASN A 30 21.96 14.95 19.47
CA ASN A 30 21.73 14.32 20.78
C ASN A 30 20.31 13.74 20.89
N LYS A 31 20.26 12.50 21.39
CA LYS A 31 19.10 11.64 21.73
C LYS A 31 18.50 10.82 20.59
N THR A 32 19.06 9.62 20.48
CA THR A 32 18.66 8.47 19.67
C THR A 32 17.44 7.77 20.30
N SER A 33 16.22 8.09 19.87
CA SER A 33 15.03 7.28 20.20
C SER A 33 13.84 7.68 19.33
N ALA A 34 13.71 6.99 18.18
CA ALA A 34 12.50 6.89 17.33
C ALA A 34 12.90 6.38 15.92
N GLN A 35 14.12 6.68 15.47
CA GLN A 35 14.61 6.29 14.14
C GLN A 35 15.28 4.91 14.10
N ALA A 36 15.73 4.40 15.24
CA ALA A 36 16.28 3.04 15.35
C ALA A 36 15.21 1.94 15.55
N ARG A 37 13.96 2.31 15.90
CA ARG A 37 12.91 1.35 16.26
C ARG A 37 12.11 0.82 15.06
N SER A 38 11.98 1.58 13.96
CA SER A 38 11.29 1.11 12.72
C SER A 38 12.22 0.38 11.73
N ASP A 39 13.52 0.55 11.89
CA ASP A 39 14.57 -0.10 11.09
C ASP A 39 15.27 -1.20 11.91
N SER A 40 14.59 -1.81 12.90
CA SER A 40 15.11 -2.85 13.80
C SER A 40 15.32 -4.20 13.10
N SER A 41 15.96 -4.13 11.95
CA SER A 41 16.92 -5.08 11.49
C SER A 41 17.96 -5.36 12.60
N ILE A 42 17.78 -6.45 13.35
CA ILE A 42 18.66 -6.80 14.47
C ILE A 42 20.02 -7.23 13.90
N ALA A 43 21.03 -6.46 14.26
CA ALA A 43 22.28 -6.36 13.55
C ALA A 43 23.41 -7.09 14.28
N SER A 44 23.79 -8.32 13.87
CA SER A 44 24.97 -9.00 14.46
C SER A 44 26.25 -8.63 13.69
N THR A 45 27.18 -7.94 14.36
CA THR A 45 28.45 -7.50 13.77
C THR A 45 29.53 -8.55 14.02
N ILE A 46 29.91 -9.31 12.99
CA ILE A 46 31.06 -10.23 13.05
C ILE A 46 32.32 -9.42 12.75
N THR A 47 33.13 -9.17 13.77
CA THR A 47 34.47 -8.57 13.59
C THR A 47 35.47 -9.68 13.31
N SER A 48 36.03 -9.72 12.10
CA SER A 48 37.15 -10.61 11.78
C SER A 48 38.41 -9.78 11.52
N THR A 49 39.50 -10.12 12.20
CA THR A 49 40.79 -9.44 12.05
C THR A 49 41.68 -10.27 11.13
N ILE A 50 41.89 -9.82 9.90
CA ILE A 50 42.88 -10.40 9.00
C ILE A 50 44.19 -9.66 9.23
N THR A 51 45.20 -10.35 9.76
CA THR A 51 46.56 -9.82 9.85
C THR A 51 47.35 -10.29 8.63
N SER A 52 47.71 -9.36 7.74
CA SER A 52 48.74 -9.63 6.72
C SER A 52 50.04 -8.97 7.16
N SER A 53 51.06 -9.77 7.44
CA SER A 53 52.43 -9.30 7.60
C SER A 53 53.13 -9.33 6.24
N ALA A 54 53.43 -8.15 5.69
CA ALA A 54 54.41 -8.03 4.63
C ALA A 54 55.80 -7.91 5.27
N ILE A 55 56.70 -8.86 4.98
CA ILE A 55 58.10 -8.78 5.36
C ILE A 55 58.82 -8.07 4.21
N ASP A 56 59.19 -6.80 4.40
CA ASP A 56 60.11 -6.09 3.52
C ASP A 56 61.54 -6.47 3.91
N SER A 57 62.30 -7.08 2.98
CA SER A 57 63.56 -7.76 3.28
C SER A 57 64.80 -6.86 3.28
N ASP A 58 64.66 -5.52 3.31
CA ASP A 58 65.82 -4.64 3.03
C ASP A 58 66.11 -3.51 4.03
N ASN A 59 65.57 -3.54 5.27
CA ASN A 59 66.00 -2.59 6.30
C ASN A 59 65.71 -3.06 7.75
N PRO A 60 66.73 -3.33 8.60
CA PRO A 60 66.53 -3.87 9.95
C PRO A 60 65.97 -2.86 10.98
N ASN A 61 65.75 -1.59 10.61
CA ASN A 61 65.27 -0.55 11.54
C ASN A 61 63.86 -0.01 11.25
N ASN A 62 63.11 -0.58 10.30
CA ASN A 62 61.73 -0.12 10.04
C ASN A 62 60.74 -0.95 10.85
N LYS A 63 60.18 -0.38 11.93
CA LYS A 63 59.08 -1.02 12.68
C LYS A 63 57.92 -1.23 11.72
N ALA A 64 57.56 -2.49 11.48
CA ALA A 64 56.39 -2.86 10.67
C ALA A 64 55.17 -2.08 11.17
N ALA A 65 54.67 -1.17 10.34
CA ALA A 65 53.40 -0.51 10.59
C ALA A 65 52.31 -1.56 10.33
N THR A 66 51.82 -2.20 11.40
CA THR A 66 50.64 -3.05 11.34
C THR A 66 49.44 -2.18 10.98
N GLN A 67 49.04 -2.18 9.71
CA GLN A 67 47.80 -1.54 9.28
C GLN A 67 46.66 -2.52 9.53
N THR A 68 45.99 -2.37 10.67
CA THR A 68 44.80 -3.14 11.00
C THR A 68 43.62 -2.59 10.20
N LEU A 69 43.32 -3.20 9.05
CA LEU A 69 42.07 -2.95 8.32
C LEU A 69 40.94 -3.68 9.05
N SER A 70 40.28 -2.99 9.98
CA SER A 70 39.04 -3.47 10.58
C SER A 70 37.92 -3.33 9.54
N VAL A 71 37.61 -4.42 8.83
CA VAL A 71 36.39 -4.51 8.03
C VAL A 71 35.27 -4.89 8.99
N THR A 72 34.51 -3.90 9.43
CA THR A 72 33.24 -4.15 10.12
C THR A 72 32.30 -4.77 9.10
N ALA A 73 32.06 -6.08 9.21
CA ALA A 73 31.06 -6.73 8.38
C ALA A 73 29.70 -6.06 8.62
N ALA A 74 28.97 -5.77 7.55
CA ALA A 74 27.62 -5.26 7.67
C ALA A 74 26.82 -6.24 8.54
N PRO A 75 26.02 -5.72 9.48
CA PRO A 75 25.31 -6.59 10.39
C PRO A 75 24.43 -7.60 9.67
N ILE A 76 24.44 -8.87 10.10
CA ILE A 76 23.50 -9.86 9.59
C ILE A 76 22.16 -9.59 10.25
N VAL A 77 21.19 -9.25 9.42
CA VAL A 77 19.81 -8.99 9.78
C VAL A 77 18.98 -10.15 9.27
N VAL A 78 18.31 -10.85 10.18
CA VAL A 78 17.35 -11.90 9.81
C VAL A 78 15.97 -11.27 9.63
N THR A 79 15.50 -11.22 8.38
CA THR A 79 14.13 -10.80 8.06
C THR A 79 13.26 -12.05 7.92
N ALA A 80 12.36 -12.28 8.88
CA ALA A 80 11.45 -13.44 8.84
C ALA A 80 10.27 -13.22 7.85
N GLU A 81 9.84 -11.98 7.67
CA GLU A 81 8.71 -11.61 6.82
C GLU A 81 9.16 -11.33 5.37
N THR A 82 8.64 -12.08 4.39
CA THR A 82 9.08 -11.90 2.98
C THR A 82 8.52 -10.66 2.31
N LEU A 83 7.36 -10.16 2.75
CA LEU A 83 6.82 -8.87 2.28
C LEU A 83 7.46 -7.68 3.00
N GLY A 84 7.84 -7.85 4.28
CA GLY A 84 8.52 -6.83 5.06
C GLY A 84 7.86 -5.46 4.96
N ASN A 85 8.68 -4.41 4.89
CA ASN A 85 8.21 -3.05 4.67
C ASN A 85 8.15 -2.66 3.18
N SER A 86 8.43 -3.58 2.24
CA SER A 86 8.45 -3.28 0.81
C SER A 86 9.41 -2.13 0.43
N SER A 87 10.53 -2.02 1.16
CA SER A 87 11.60 -1.08 0.82
C SER A 87 12.28 -1.46 -0.49
N SER A 88 12.91 -0.49 -1.14
CA SER A 88 13.60 -0.71 -2.42
C SER A 88 14.69 -1.79 -2.35
N ASN A 89 15.35 -1.94 -1.19
CA ASN A 89 16.36 -2.97 -0.97
C ASN A 89 15.75 -4.36 -0.87
N GLU A 90 14.64 -4.52 -0.13
CA GLU A 90 13.89 -5.78 -0.04
C GLU A 90 13.36 -6.20 -1.41
N VAL A 91 12.78 -5.26 -2.17
CA VAL A 91 12.27 -5.53 -3.52
C VAL A 91 13.38 -5.98 -4.45
N LYS A 92 14.57 -5.36 -4.37
CA LYS A 92 15.73 -5.73 -5.20
C LYS A 92 16.32 -7.09 -4.84
N ALA A 93 16.32 -7.43 -3.55
CA ALA A 93 16.82 -8.72 -3.06
C ALA A 93 15.82 -9.87 -3.25
N PHE A 94 14.56 -9.55 -3.51
CA PHE A 94 13.49 -10.53 -3.60
C PHE A 94 13.65 -11.46 -4.82
N ALA A 95 13.70 -12.77 -4.57
CA ALA A 95 13.82 -13.80 -5.60
C ALA A 95 12.47 -14.08 -6.28
N GLY A 96 11.97 -13.10 -7.04
CA GLY A 96 10.69 -13.21 -7.71
C GLY A 96 10.28 -11.94 -8.44
N ASN A 97 9.11 -11.97 -9.06
CA ASN A 97 8.60 -10.81 -9.77
C ASN A 97 7.73 -9.96 -8.82
N ARG A 98 8.32 -8.88 -8.31
CA ARG A 98 7.75 -7.96 -7.32
C ARG A 98 7.77 -6.52 -7.84
N THR A 99 6.70 -5.78 -7.61
CA THR A 99 6.59 -4.37 -7.99
C THR A 99 5.88 -3.60 -6.90
N VAL A 100 6.48 -2.51 -6.45
CA VAL A 100 5.90 -1.62 -5.44
C VAL A 100 5.51 -0.31 -6.12
N ILE A 101 4.26 0.09 -5.92
CA ILE A 101 3.77 1.44 -6.23
C ILE A 101 3.83 2.23 -4.94
N ASP A 102 4.69 3.25 -4.87
CA ASP A 102 4.76 4.16 -3.74
C ASP A 102 3.86 5.39 -3.92
N ASN A 103 3.68 6.16 -2.83
CA ASN A 103 2.90 7.39 -2.85
C ASN A 103 3.42 8.42 -3.87
N LYS A 104 4.74 8.43 -4.12
CA LYS A 104 5.36 9.31 -5.12
C LYS A 104 4.92 8.96 -6.54
N PHE A 105 4.84 7.67 -6.87
CA PHE A 105 4.33 7.19 -8.14
C PHE A 105 2.85 7.50 -8.29
N ILE A 106 2.03 7.23 -7.26
CA ILE A 106 0.59 7.54 -7.24
C ILE A 106 0.34 9.02 -7.55
N LYS A 107 1.09 9.91 -6.88
CA LYS A 107 1.01 11.37 -7.13
C LYS A 107 1.47 11.76 -8.53
N LYS A 108 2.46 11.07 -9.09
CA LYS A 108 2.99 11.34 -10.43
C LYS A 108 2.03 10.90 -11.53
N THR A 109 1.33 9.79 -11.34
CA THR A 109 0.36 9.25 -12.31
C THR A 109 -1.03 9.85 -12.16
N VAL A 110 -1.29 10.59 -11.08
CA VAL A 110 -2.62 11.14 -10.76
C VAL A 110 -3.67 10.02 -10.78
N SER A 111 -3.30 8.86 -10.23
CA SER A 111 -4.22 7.74 -10.08
C SER A 111 -5.26 8.11 -9.03
N ASN A 112 -6.55 7.97 -9.36
CA ASN A 112 -7.66 8.33 -8.48
C ASN A 112 -8.17 7.15 -7.65
N SER A 113 -7.76 5.94 -8.01
CA SER A 113 -8.31 4.69 -7.50
C SER A 113 -7.25 3.57 -7.57
N ILE A 114 -7.47 2.51 -6.79
CA ILE A 114 -6.48 1.42 -6.64
C ILE A 114 -6.28 0.67 -7.95
N ASP A 115 -7.34 0.49 -8.73
CA ASP A 115 -7.26 -0.02 -10.08
C ASP A 115 -6.44 0.88 -11.01
N GLY A 116 -6.70 2.19 -11.04
CA GLY A 116 -5.92 3.12 -11.85
C GLY A 116 -4.42 3.10 -11.51
N ALA A 117 -4.07 2.85 -10.24
CA ALA A 117 -2.67 2.65 -9.84
C ALA A 117 -2.12 1.29 -10.32
N LEU A 118 -2.86 0.19 -10.09
CA LEU A 118 -2.46 -1.16 -10.46
C LEU A 118 -2.34 -1.38 -11.98
N GLN A 119 -3.04 -0.59 -12.80
CA GLN A 119 -2.99 -0.71 -14.26
C GLN A 119 -1.60 -0.40 -14.86
N PHE A 120 -0.76 0.36 -14.15
CA PHE A 120 0.63 0.63 -14.57
C PHE A 120 1.56 -0.58 -14.40
N ILE A 121 1.09 -1.63 -13.74
CA ILE A 121 1.90 -2.79 -13.41
C ILE A 121 1.84 -3.81 -14.56
N PRO A 122 2.98 -4.26 -15.13
CA PRO A 122 2.98 -5.17 -16.28
C PRO A 122 2.37 -6.54 -15.93
N GLY A 123 1.49 -7.04 -16.78
CA GLY A 123 0.81 -8.33 -16.55
C GLY A 123 -0.29 -8.28 -15.50
N VAL A 124 -0.68 -7.08 -15.03
CA VAL A 124 -1.93 -6.84 -14.32
C VAL A 124 -2.93 -6.26 -15.31
N LYS A 125 -4.12 -6.83 -15.38
CA LYS A 125 -5.27 -6.34 -16.15
C LYS A 125 -6.40 -6.09 -15.17
N ILE A 126 -7.16 -5.03 -15.39
CA ILE A 126 -8.25 -4.65 -14.51
C ILE A 126 -9.50 -4.44 -15.34
N ASP A 127 -10.59 -5.00 -14.86
CA ASP A 127 -11.93 -4.85 -15.40
C ASP A 127 -12.78 -4.25 -14.26
N ASP A 128 -12.99 -2.93 -14.27
CA ASP A 128 -13.80 -2.26 -13.24
C ASP A 128 -15.30 -2.44 -13.53
N GLU A 129 -16.10 -2.71 -12.49
CA GLU A 129 -17.55 -2.88 -12.60
C GLU A 129 -18.34 -1.58 -12.45
N THR A 130 -17.79 -0.61 -11.71
CA THR A 130 -18.54 0.61 -11.34
C THR A 130 -18.10 1.83 -12.15
N GLY A 131 -16.88 1.83 -12.69
CA GLY A 131 -16.25 2.99 -13.34
C GLY A 131 -15.59 3.95 -12.36
N THR A 132 -15.80 3.76 -11.05
CA THR A 132 -15.26 4.57 -9.95
C THR A 132 -14.16 3.85 -9.16
N GLY A 133 -13.82 2.60 -9.53
CA GLY A 133 -12.75 1.82 -8.91
C GLY A 133 -13.09 1.21 -7.54
N VAL A 134 -14.38 1.14 -7.18
CA VAL A 134 -14.85 0.57 -5.90
C VAL A 134 -14.88 -0.95 -5.91
N LEU A 135 -15.19 -1.56 -7.06
CA LEU A 135 -15.21 -3.00 -7.25
C LEU A 135 -14.30 -3.43 -8.41
N PRO A 136 -12.97 -3.31 -8.24
CA PRO A 136 -12.04 -3.68 -9.30
C PRO A 136 -11.92 -5.20 -9.42
N ASN A 137 -12.11 -5.73 -10.63
CA ASN A 137 -11.76 -7.11 -10.96
C ASN A 137 -10.34 -7.17 -11.53
N ILE A 138 -9.42 -7.74 -10.76
CA ILE A 138 -8.00 -7.75 -11.05
C ILE A 138 -7.60 -9.13 -11.55
N SER A 139 -7.04 -9.17 -12.76
CA SER A 139 -6.40 -10.33 -13.36
C SER A 139 -4.89 -10.15 -13.34
N ILE A 140 -4.17 -11.22 -13.00
CA ILE A 140 -2.71 -11.26 -13.07
C ILE A 140 -2.31 -12.38 -14.01
N ARG A 141 -1.42 -12.08 -14.96
CA ARG A 141 -0.91 -13.03 -15.97
C ARG A 141 -2.00 -13.74 -16.78
N GLY A 142 -3.12 -13.08 -17.04
CA GLY A 142 -4.23 -13.63 -17.83
C GLY A 142 -5.11 -14.63 -17.08
N LEU A 143 -4.96 -14.76 -15.75
CA LEU A 143 -5.90 -15.52 -14.94
C LEU A 143 -7.28 -14.86 -14.93
N HIS A 144 -8.29 -15.62 -14.53
CA HIS A 144 -9.67 -15.12 -14.51
C HIS A 144 -9.80 -13.89 -13.60
N ALA A 145 -10.30 -12.78 -14.16
CA ALA A 145 -10.41 -11.49 -13.46
C ALA A 145 -11.55 -11.45 -12.44
N SER A 146 -12.63 -12.22 -12.66
CA SER A 146 -13.88 -12.05 -11.89
C SER A 146 -13.66 -12.13 -10.39
N ARG A 147 -14.09 -11.06 -9.72
CA ARG A 147 -13.94 -10.79 -8.29
C ARG A 147 -12.51 -10.96 -7.79
N SER A 148 -11.51 -10.78 -8.65
CA SER A 148 -10.09 -10.93 -8.31
C SER A 148 -9.74 -12.25 -7.61
N GLY A 149 -10.53 -13.32 -7.83
CA GLY A 149 -10.50 -14.53 -7.00
C GLY A 149 -9.27 -15.43 -7.17
N GLN A 150 -8.32 -15.03 -8.03
CA GLN A 150 -7.07 -15.74 -8.32
C GLN A 150 -5.84 -15.01 -7.76
N ALA A 151 -6.02 -13.89 -7.06
CA ALA A 151 -4.96 -13.16 -6.37
C ALA A 151 -5.35 -12.96 -4.91
N GLN A 152 -4.37 -13.06 -4.01
CA GLN A 152 -4.61 -12.82 -2.59
C GLN A 152 -4.42 -11.35 -2.25
N PHE A 153 -5.46 -10.72 -1.71
CA PHE A 153 -5.40 -9.34 -1.24
C PHE A 153 -5.14 -9.30 0.27
N LEU A 154 -4.11 -8.56 0.65
CA LEU A 154 -3.71 -8.31 2.03
C LEU A 154 -3.71 -6.80 2.30
N MET A 155 -3.99 -6.42 3.54
CA MET A 155 -3.85 -5.07 4.06
C MET A 155 -2.97 -5.19 5.28
N ASP A 156 -1.77 -4.62 5.21
CA ASP A 156 -0.73 -4.80 6.22
C ASP A 156 -0.51 -6.28 6.57
N GLY A 157 -0.53 -7.17 5.57
CA GLY A 157 -0.38 -8.61 5.74
C GLY A 157 -1.65 -9.38 6.15
N ILE A 158 -2.74 -8.69 6.49
CA ILE A 158 -4.03 -9.31 6.89
C ILE A 158 -4.95 -9.48 5.67
N PRO A 159 -5.56 -10.65 5.45
CA PRO A 159 -6.49 -10.85 4.32
C PRO A 159 -7.63 -9.82 4.26
N LEU A 160 -7.92 -9.29 3.05
CA LEU A 160 -9.12 -8.48 2.78
C LEU A 160 -10.32 -9.33 2.36
N THR A 161 -10.10 -10.55 1.86
CA THR A 161 -11.16 -11.44 1.39
C THR A 161 -12.11 -11.80 2.53
N LEU A 162 -13.42 -11.82 2.28
CA LEU A 162 -14.46 -12.16 3.27
C LEU A 162 -14.27 -13.57 3.88
N ALA A 163 -13.96 -14.54 3.04
CA ALA A 163 -13.70 -15.89 3.51
C ALA A 163 -12.52 -16.43 2.71
N PRO A 164 -11.27 -16.21 3.18
CA PRO A 164 -10.06 -16.53 2.40
C PRO A 164 -10.10 -17.92 1.77
N TYR A 165 -10.61 -18.92 2.50
CA TYR A 165 -10.76 -20.29 2.01
C TYR A 165 -12.14 -20.63 1.43
N GLY A 166 -13.23 -20.10 2.02
CA GLY A 166 -14.59 -20.48 1.65
C GLY A 166 -15.19 -19.69 0.49
N HIS A 167 -14.74 -18.45 0.28
CA HIS A 167 -15.16 -17.57 -0.80
C HIS A 167 -13.99 -16.67 -1.20
N THR A 168 -13.27 -17.11 -2.22
CA THR A 168 -11.98 -16.55 -2.64
C THR A 168 -12.13 -15.24 -3.41
N GLY A 169 -13.33 -14.94 -3.91
CA GLY A 169 -13.65 -13.70 -4.58
C GLY A 169 -13.61 -12.50 -3.64
N GLN A 170 -12.88 -11.47 -4.03
CA GLN A 170 -12.88 -10.14 -3.45
C GLN A 170 -14.14 -9.38 -3.87
N SER A 171 -15.26 -9.75 -3.25
CA SER A 171 -16.57 -9.17 -3.55
C SER A 171 -16.89 -7.89 -2.77
N ILE A 172 -16.01 -7.48 -1.87
CA ILE A 172 -15.98 -6.19 -1.20
C ILE A 172 -14.52 -5.77 -1.18
N PHE A 173 -14.21 -4.50 -1.44
CA PHE A 173 -12.83 -4.02 -1.47
C PHE A 173 -12.64 -2.92 -0.42
N PRO A 174 -12.45 -3.26 0.87
CA PRO A 174 -12.40 -2.27 1.96
C PRO A 174 -11.06 -1.53 2.00
N ALA A 175 -10.69 -0.86 0.91
CA ALA A 175 -9.50 -0.04 0.78
C ALA A 175 -9.77 1.11 -0.18
N THR A 176 -9.14 2.25 0.06
CA THR A 176 -9.21 3.44 -0.79
C THR A 176 -7.79 3.92 -1.01
N LEU A 177 -7.48 4.50 -2.17
CA LEU A 177 -6.09 4.78 -2.53
C LEU A 177 -5.42 5.77 -1.55
N ASP A 178 -6.17 6.74 -1.03
CA ASP A 178 -5.66 7.82 -0.18
C ASP A 178 -5.15 7.36 1.19
N ASN A 179 -5.64 6.22 1.70
CA ASN A 179 -5.21 5.64 2.99
C ASN A 179 -3.93 4.78 2.86
N LEU A 180 -3.48 4.52 1.63
CA LEU A 180 -2.32 3.68 1.36
C LEU A 180 -1.05 4.52 1.27
N GLU A 181 0.00 4.02 1.89
CA GLU A 181 1.36 4.51 1.66
C GLU A 181 1.91 3.94 0.37
N ARG A 182 1.63 2.65 0.12
CA ARG A 182 2.13 1.91 -1.05
C ARG A 182 1.32 0.65 -1.31
N ILE A 183 1.40 0.16 -2.53
CA ILE A 183 0.82 -1.10 -2.98
C ILE A 183 1.96 -2.01 -3.41
N ASP A 184 2.13 -3.14 -2.73
CA ASP A 184 3.15 -4.15 -3.05
C ASP A 184 2.52 -5.33 -3.78
N VAL A 185 2.93 -5.54 -5.03
CA VAL A 185 2.41 -6.58 -5.91
C VAL A 185 3.49 -7.63 -6.14
N VAL A 186 3.32 -8.79 -5.52
CA VAL A 186 4.22 -9.93 -5.64
C VAL A 186 3.57 -11.01 -6.50
N ARG A 187 3.93 -11.03 -7.79
CA ARG A 187 3.36 -11.99 -8.74
C ARG A 187 3.95 -13.40 -8.62
N GLY A 188 5.08 -13.57 -7.94
CA GLY A 188 5.69 -14.88 -7.73
C GLY A 188 6.79 -14.82 -6.68
N GLY A 189 6.99 -15.92 -5.95
CA GLY A 189 7.94 -16.00 -4.82
C GLY A 189 7.28 -15.92 -3.44
N ALA A 190 6.14 -15.23 -3.32
CA ALA A 190 5.42 -15.09 -2.04
C ALA A 190 4.43 -16.24 -1.73
N ALA A 191 4.20 -17.14 -2.68
CA ALA A 191 3.15 -18.17 -2.57
C ALA A 191 3.41 -19.22 -1.47
N THR A 192 4.65 -19.31 -0.97
CA THR A 192 5.04 -20.22 0.11
C THR A 192 4.66 -19.69 1.49
N GLN A 193 4.65 -18.37 1.68
CA GLN A 193 4.34 -17.73 2.96
C GLN A 193 2.91 -17.22 3.04
N TYR A 194 2.35 -16.76 1.92
CA TYR A 194 1.02 -16.17 1.86
C TYR A 194 0.12 -17.02 0.99
N GLY A 195 -0.98 -17.48 1.57
CA GLY A 195 -2.10 -18.14 0.91
C GLY A 195 -3.37 -17.94 1.74
N PRO A 196 -4.54 -18.32 1.24
CA PRO A 196 -4.83 -19.07 0.01
C PRO A 196 -5.04 -18.20 -1.25
N ASN A 197 -5.26 -18.83 -2.41
CA ASN A 197 -5.62 -18.21 -3.71
C ASN A 197 -4.59 -17.22 -4.27
N ASN A 198 -3.34 -17.62 -4.17
CA ASN A 198 -2.16 -16.87 -4.56
C ASN A 198 -1.61 -17.29 -5.94
N VAL A 199 -2.41 -17.93 -6.80
CA VAL A 199 -1.97 -18.43 -8.13
C VAL A 199 -1.50 -17.27 -9.02
N GLY A 200 -2.19 -16.14 -8.97
CA GLY A 200 -1.80 -14.88 -9.61
C GLY A 200 -0.74 -14.11 -8.83
N GLY A 201 -0.54 -14.44 -7.56
CA GLY A 201 0.34 -13.75 -6.63
C GLY A 201 -0.42 -13.12 -5.46
N VAL A 202 0.28 -12.22 -4.77
CA VAL A 202 -0.16 -11.55 -3.56
C VAL A 202 -0.08 -10.05 -3.78
N ILE A 203 -1.15 -9.34 -3.47
CA ILE A 203 -1.22 -7.88 -3.48
C ILE A 203 -1.40 -7.43 -2.04
N ASN A 204 -0.38 -6.77 -1.49
CA ASN A 204 -0.41 -6.22 -0.15
C ASN A 204 -0.58 -4.69 -0.21
N LEU A 205 -1.68 -4.22 0.33
CA LEU A 205 -2.01 -2.82 0.49
C LEU A 205 -1.45 -2.35 1.82
N ILE A 206 -0.44 -1.48 1.79
CA ILE A 206 0.23 -1.04 3.00
C ILE A 206 -0.31 0.33 3.38
N THR A 207 -0.94 0.40 4.54
CA THR A 207 -1.55 1.63 5.04
C THR A 207 -0.47 2.60 5.54
N LYS A 208 -0.83 3.88 5.69
CA LYS A 208 0.11 4.89 6.17
C LYS A 208 0.61 4.57 7.60
N PRO A 209 1.92 4.68 7.86
CA PRO A 209 2.47 4.50 9.19
C PRO A 209 2.12 5.68 10.10
N ILE A 210 2.09 5.44 11.41
CA ILE A 210 1.96 6.50 12.41
C ILE A 210 3.18 7.43 12.29
N ALA A 211 2.94 8.70 12.01
CA ALA A 211 4.00 9.69 11.82
C ALA A 211 4.78 9.90 13.14
N LYS A 212 6.11 10.06 13.05
CA LYS A 212 6.96 10.31 14.23
C LYS A 212 6.61 11.62 14.92
N GLU A 213 6.40 12.65 14.12
CA GLU A 213 5.91 13.95 14.57
C GLU A 213 4.40 14.03 14.42
N THR A 214 3.77 14.91 15.20
CA THR A 214 2.33 15.18 15.03
C THR A 214 2.07 15.70 13.61
N GLN A 215 1.23 15.00 12.87
CA GLN A 215 0.93 15.32 11.48
C GLN A 215 -0.57 15.29 11.24
N THR A 216 -1.08 16.35 10.61
CA THR A 216 -2.44 16.39 10.05
C THR A 216 -2.31 16.52 8.54
N GLU A 217 -3.04 15.69 7.81
CA GLU A 217 -3.09 15.69 6.35
C GLU A 217 -4.56 15.78 5.92
N ILE A 218 -4.87 16.71 5.01
CA ILE A 218 -6.18 16.83 4.39
C ILE A 218 -5.95 16.87 2.89
N GLY A 219 -6.61 15.97 2.18
CA GLY A 219 -6.54 15.83 0.73
C GLY A 219 -7.92 15.91 0.12
N THR A 220 -8.01 16.52 -1.06
CA THR A 220 -9.23 16.45 -1.87
C THR A 220 -8.85 16.20 -3.32
N ASN A 221 -9.65 15.37 -3.99
CA ASN A 221 -9.52 15.10 -5.40
C ASN A 221 -10.90 15.33 -6.05
N LEU A 222 -10.91 15.99 -7.20
CA LEU A 222 -12.10 16.28 -7.98
C LEU A 222 -11.86 15.79 -9.41
N THR A 223 -12.61 14.77 -9.82
CA THR A 223 -12.60 14.27 -11.20
C THR A 223 -13.87 14.73 -11.91
N VAL A 224 -13.68 15.40 -13.04
CA VAL A 224 -14.78 15.90 -13.88
C VAL A 224 -14.76 15.13 -15.19
N PHE A 225 -15.88 14.52 -15.52
CA PHE A 225 -16.11 13.88 -16.82
C PHE A 225 -16.75 14.90 -17.77
N GLU A 226 -16.58 14.74 -19.09
CA GLU A 226 -16.97 15.76 -20.09
C GLU A 226 -18.48 16.08 -20.13
N GLN A 227 -19.34 15.24 -19.55
CA GLN A 227 -20.80 15.35 -19.63
C GLN A 227 -21.50 15.40 -18.25
N ASN A 228 -22.84 15.52 -18.29
CA ASN A 228 -23.74 15.73 -17.16
C ASN A 228 -23.74 14.56 -16.15
N GLY A 229 -22.73 14.55 -15.27
CA GLY A 229 -22.68 13.71 -14.07
C GLY A 229 -22.21 14.52 -12.88
N LYS A 230 -22.46 14.03 -11.66
CA LYS A 230 -21.86 14.60 -10.46
C LYS A 230 -20.35 14.34 -10.52
N PRO A 231 -19.50 15.36 -10.34
CA PRO A 231 -18.07 15.14 -10.35
C PRO A 231 -17.68 14.21 -9.21
N LEU A 232 -16.85 13.21 -9.51
CA LEU A 232 -16.35 12.27 -8.51
C LEU A 232 -15.38 13.00 -7.58
N THR A 233 -15.76 13.12 -6.32
CA THR A 233 -15.03 13.85 -5.30
C THR A 233 -14.52 12.88 -4.25
N SER A 234 -13.21 12.88 -3.97
CA SER A 234 -12.61 12.24 -2.80
C SER A 234 -12.24 13.32 -1.78
N LEU A 235 -12.61 13.11 -0.52
CA LEU A 235 -12.13 13.88 0.63
C LEU A 235 -11.41 12.91 1.57
N TYR A 236 -10.19 13.24 1.92
CA TYR A 236 -9.36 12.46 2.82
C TYR A 236 -8.86 13.34 3.96
N ALA A 237 -8.91 12.81 5.19
CA ALA A 237 -8.33 13.45 6.35
C ALA A 237 -7.61 12.41 7.20
N ARG A 238 -6.41 12.74 7.65
CA ARG A 238 -5.62 11.95 8.60
C ARG A 238 -5.07 12.83 9.69
N HIS A 239 -5.09 12.34 10.91
CA HIS A 239 -4.37 12.91 12.03
C HIS A 239 -3.57 11.81 12.74
N SER A 240 -2.28 12.02 12.92
CA SER A 240 -1.37 11.08 13.56
C SER A 240 -0.52 11.79 14.60
N ARG A 241 -0.31 11.16 15.75
CA ARG A 241 0.46 11.71 16.85
C ARG A 241 0.95 10.62 17.80
N TRP A 242 2.14 10.83 18.35
CA TRP A 242 2.62 10.16 19.56
C TRP A 242 2.11 10.90 20.81
N LEU A 243 1.38 10.19 21.67
CA LEU A 243 0.87 10.75 22.93
C LEU A 243 1.98 10.83 23.99
N ASN A 244 2.94 9.91 23.91
CA ASN A 244 4.19 9.84 24.68
C ASN A 244 5.23 9.09 23.84
N ASP A 245 6.41 8.80 24.39
CA ASP A 245 7.52 8.16 23.68
C ASP A 245 7.24 6.72 23.21
N ASP A 246 6.22 6.07 23.79
CA ASP A 246 5.94 4.65 23.59
C ASP A 246 4.55 4.36 22.99
N PHE A 247 3.65 5.35 22.90
CA PHE A 247 2.28 5.17 22.44
C PHE A 247 1.90 6.16 21.34
N GLY A 248 1.71 5.63 20.13
CA GLY A 248 1.32 6.34 18.93
C GLY A 248 -0.11 6.02 18.51
N VAL A 249 -0.82 7.03 18.00
CA VAL A 249 -2.18 6.87 17.46
C VAL A 249 -2.33 7.56 16.11
N GLN A 250 -3.20 7.03 15.28
CA GLN A 250 -3.58 7.58 13.98
C GLN A 250 -5.05 7.35 13.71
N LEU A 251 -5.73 8.39 13.24
CA LEU A 251 -7.11 8.36 12.79
C LEU A 251 -7.16 8.83 11.34
N GLU A 252 -7.94 8.13 10.52
CA GLU A 252 -8.15 8.44 9.11
C GLU A 252 -9.62 8.37 8.76
N ALA A 253 -10.05 9.27 7.88
CA ALA A 253 -11.37 9.29 7.29
C ALA A 253 -11.26 9.61 5.81
N ASN A 254 -11.96 8.84 4.99
CA ASN A 254 -12.05 9.06 3.55
C ASN A 254 -13.51 8.92 3.09
N GLY A 255 -13.97 9.89 2.32
CA GLY A 255 -15.28 9.90 1.67
C GLY A 255 -15.11 10.06 0.18
N ILE A 256 -15.73 9.18 -0.63
CA ILE A 256 -15.79 9.30 -2.09
C ILE A 256 -17.26 9.46 -2.46
N LYS A 257 -17.58 10.45 -3.31
CA LYS A 257 -18.95 10.70 -3.76
C LYS A 257 -19.00 11.23 -5.19
N GLY A 258 -19.91 10.70 -6.00
CA GLY A 258 -20.19 11.19 -7.36
C GLY A 258 -20.27 10.06 -8.37
N ASP A 259 -20.22 10.42 -9.65
CA ASP A 259 -20.48 9.50 -10.75
C ASP A 259 -19.18 9.19 -11.52
N SER A 260 -19.18 8.11 -12.29
CA SER A 260 -18.16 7.85 -13.32
C SER A 260 -18.51 8.58 -14.63
N PHE A 261 -17.81 8.24 -15.72
CA PHE A 261 -18.16 8.71 -17.07
C PHE A 261 -19.42 8.03 -17.67
N ARG A 262 -19.96 7.00 -17.01
CA ARG A 262 -21.14 6.24 -17.44
C ARG A 262 -22.38 6.68 -16.66
N ASP A 263 -23.54 6.60 -17.29
CA ASP A 263 -24.83 6.66 -16.59
C ASP A 263 -24.96 5.50 -15.59
N HIS A 264 -25.79 5.69 -14.55
CA HIS A 264 -26.06 4.68 -13.52
C HIS A 264 -24.78 4.22 -12.79
N SER A 265 -23.97 5.19 -12.35
CA SER A 265 -22.69 4.98 -11.67
C SER A 265 -22.52 5.80 -10.39
N ASP A 266 -23.61 6.33 -9.82
CA ASP A 266 -23.54 7.08 -8.55
C ASP A 266 -22.88 6.20 -7.49
N THR A 267 -21.83 6.72 -6.88
CA THR A 267 -20.99 6.02 -5.94
C THR A 267 -20.87 6.84 -4.67
N GLU A 268 -21.04 6.21 -3.51
CA GLU A 268 -20.76 6.75 -2.19
C GLU A 268 -19.96 5.76 -1.36
N VAL A 269 -18.75 6.15 -0.94
CA VAL A 269 -17.88 5.34 -0.07
C VAL A 269 -17.50 6.13 1.15
N THR A 270 -17.61 5.50 2.32
CA THR A 270 -17.07 5.98 3.60
C THR A 270 -16.08 4.96 4.13
N ASN A 271 -14.85 5.40 4.42
CA ASN A 271 -13.80 4.56 4.98
C ASN A 271 -13.15 5.27 6.17
N LEU A 272 -13.31 4.70 7.36
CA LEU A 272 -12.77 5.20 8.61
C LEU A 272 -11.76 4.19 9.14
N GLN A 273 -10.58 4.65 9.55
CA GLN A 273 -9.55 3.81 10.14
C GLN A 273 -9.00 4.42 11.43
N ALA A 274 -8.70 3.56 12.38
CA ALA A 274 -7.98 3.91 13.60
C ALA A 274 -6.85 2.91 13.78
N LYS A 275 -5.64 3.41 14.01
CA LYS A 275 -4.46 2.60 14.29
C LYS A 275 -3.79 3.11 15.56
N ALA A 276 -3.32 2.19 16.39
CA ALA A 276 -2.51 2.47 17.55
C ALA A 276 -1.27 1.56 17.56
N LEU A 277 -0.15 2.10 18.02
CA LEU A 277 1.09 1.37 18.21
C LEU A 277 1.59 1.64 19.63
N TRP A 278 1.84 0.58 20.38
CA TRP A 278 2.31 0.64 21.75
C TRP A 278 3.58 -0.18 21.91
N TYR A 279 4.69 0.46 22.25
CA TYR A 279 5.87 -0.19 22.78
C TYR A 279 5.64 -0.44 24.28
N ILE A 280 5.34 -1.68 24.65
CA ILE A 280 5.08 -2.04 26.05
C ILE A 280 6.39 -1.98 26.85
N ASP A 281 7.48 -2.42 26.23
CA ASP A 281 8.86 -2.31 26.69
C ASP A 281 9.81 -2.28 25.46
N ASP A 282 11.12 -2.34 25.67
CA ASP A 282 12.11 -2.31 24.58
C ASP A 282 12.06 -3.54 23.66
N ASN A 283 11.40 -4.63 24.08
CA ASN A 283 11.32 -5.91 23.38
C ASN A 283 9.88 -6.29 23.00
N GLN A 284 8.88 -5.49 23.35
CA GLN A 284 7.47 -5.83 23.17
C GLN A 284 6.72 -4.70 22.47
N GLU A 285 6.03 -5.06 21.39
CA GLU A 285 5.26 -4.15 20.56
C GLU A 285 3.84 -4.69 20.40
N LEU A 286 2.84 -3.80 20.51
CA LEU A 286 1.44 -4.09 20.25
C LEU A 286 0.88 -3.07 19.24
N GLU A 287 0.48 -3.55 18.08
CA GLU A 287 -0.30 -2.79 17.10
C GLU A 287 -1.78 -3.15 17.25
N GLY A 288 -2.65 -2.14 17.28
CA GLY A 288 -4.09 -2.29 17.17
C GLY A 288 -4.62 -1.54 15.95
N PHE A 289 -5.54 -2.16 15.21
CA PHE A 289 -6.19 -1.57 14.05
C PHE A 289 -7.68 -1.83 14.07
N LEU A 290 -8.46 -0.82 13.69
CA LEU A 290 -9.89 -0.88 13.48
C LEU A 290 -10.24 -0.13 12.19
N GLN A 291 -11.11 -0.70 11.39
CA GLN A 291 -11.61 -0.10 10.16
C GLN A 291 -13.13 -0.27 10.07
N TYR A 292 -13.81 0.78 9.62
CA TYR A 292 -15.18 0.73 9.17
C TYR A 292 -15.22 1.20 7.71
N TYR A 293 -15.81 0.39 6.85
CA TYR A 293 -15.95 0.65 5.42
C TYR A 293 -17.41 0.45 5.03
N ASP A 294 -17.96 1.40 4.30
CA ASP A 294 -19.33 1.39 3.77
C ASP A 294 -19.27 1.90 2.33
N ALA A 295 -19.81 1.14 1.39
CA ALA A 295 -19.82 1.48 -0.02
C ALA A 295 -21.20 1.18 -0.61
N ASP A 296 -21.78 2.16 -1.26
CA ASP A 296 -23.00 2.07 -2.04
C ASP A 296 -22.68 2.56 -3.46
N THR A 297 -23.03 1.80 -4.48
CA THR A 297 -22.73 2.14 -5.87
C THR A 297 -23.75 1.56 -6.82
N GLU A 298 -24.17 2.36 -7.79
CA GLU A 298 -24.84 1.89 -8.98
C GLU A 298 -23.83 1.18 -9.91
N MET A 299 -24.31 0.24 -10.72
CA MET A 299 -23.47 -0.54 -11.63
C MET A 299 -23.95 -0.35 -13.08
N PRO A 300 -23.21 0.39 -13.94
CA PRO A 300 -23.62 0.69 -15.31
C PRO A 300 -23.77 -0.53 -16.22
N GLY A 301 -23.13 -1.63 -15.84
CA GLY A 301 -23.05 -2.85 -16.62
C GLY A 301 -22.31 -2.68 -17.96
N ALA A 302 -22.23 -3.81 -18.66
CA ALA A 302 -21.63 -3.88 -19.99
C ALA A 302 -22.61 -3.42 -21.08
N LEU A 303 -22.07 -2.85 -22.16
CA LEU A 303 -22.81 -2.49 -23.35
C LEU A 303 -22.65 -3.54 -24.45
N SER A 304 -23.70 -3.78 -25.22
CA SER A 304 -23.57 -4.51 -26.48
C SER A 304 -22.77 -3.67 -27.49
N PRO A 305 -22.13 -4.27 -28.51
CA PRO A 305 -21.37 -3.52 -29.51
C PRO A 305 -22.19 -2.42 -30.18
N SER A 306 -23.47 -2.70 -30.49
CA SER A 306 -24.36 -1.71 -31.09
C SER A 306 -24.72 -0.56 -30.13
N ALA A 307 -24.85 -0.84 -28.83
CA ALA A 307 -25.11 0.19 -27.84
C ALA A 307 -23.86 1.07 -27.65
N TYR A 308 -22.67 0.45 -27.54
CA TYR A 308 -21.41 1.16 -27.46
C TYR A 308 -21.17 2.12 -28.64
N GLU A 309 -21.50 1.71 -29.87
CA GLU A 309 -21.39 2.58 -31.05
C GLU A 309 -22.37 3.76 -31.05
N GLN A 310 -23.52 3.61 -30.38
CA GLN A 310 -24.54 4.66 -30.29
C GLN A 310 -24.18 5.69 -29.21
N ASP A 311 -23.86 5.19 -28.02
CA ASP A 311 -23.53 5.99 -26.85
C ASP A 311 -22.72 5.12 -25.88
N ILE A 312 -21.48 5.52 -25.62
CA ILE A 312 -20.59 4.82 -24.69
C ILE A 312 -20.93 5.09 -23.24
N GLU A 313 -21.68 6.17 -22.96
CA GLU A 313 -21.99 6.64 -21.61
C GLU A 313 -23.23 5.94 -21.04
N GLN A 314 -24.21 5.61 -21.88
CA GLN A 314 -25.48 5.00 -21.46
C GLN A 314 -25.32 3.77 -20.56
N SER A 315 -26.33 3.49 -19.74
CA SER A 315 -26.49 2.22 -19.01
C SER A 315 -27.73 1.48 -19.49
N GLN A 316 -27.60 0.16 -19.67
CA GLN A 316 -28.73 -0.74 -19.97
C GLN A 316 -29.22 -1.48 -18.72
N ARG A 317 -28.69 -1.12 -17.54
CA ARG A 317 -28.87 -1.83 -16.27
C ARG A 317 -29.41 -0.91 -15.16
N PRO A 318 -30.64 -0.37 -15.29
CA PRO A 318 -31.16 0.67 -14.38
C PRO A 318 -31.46 0.18 -12.96
N PHE A 319 -31.35 -1.13 -12.69
CA PHE A 319 -31.64 -1.74 -11.39
C PHE A 319 -30.42 -2.40 -10.75
N GLU A 320 -29.25 -2.36 -11.42
CA GLU A 320 -28.06 -3.00 -10.88
C GLU A 320 -27.38 -2.07 -9.88
N ALA A 321 -27.26 -2.52 -8.65
CA ALA A 321 -26.60 -1.78 -7.57
C ALA A 321 -25.83 -2.73 -6.66
N TYR A 322 -24.85 -2.19 -5.96
CA TYR A 322 -24.04 -2.90 -4.99
C TYR A 322 -23.93 -2.11 -3.69
N GLN A 323 -24.13 -2.81 -2.58
CA GLN A 323 -23.86 -2.30 -1.24
C GLN A 323 -22.91 -3.24 -0.52
N GLY A 324 -21.88 -2.67 0.11
CA GLY A 324 -20.86 -3.40 0.82
C GLY A 324 -20.47 -2.70 2.11
N LYS A 325 -20.64 -3.39 3.24
CA LYS A 325 -20.30 -2.86 4.56
C LYS A 325 -19.33 -3.81 5.24
N SER A 326 -18.27 -3.29 5.85
CA SER A 326 -17.27 -4.08 6.55
C SER A 326 -16.74 -3.34 7.77
N THR A 327 -16.73 -4.03 8.91
CA THR A 327 -15.95 -3.65 10.08
C THR A 327 -14.83 -4.66 10.25
N ARG A 328 -13.58 -4.21 10.25
CA ARG A 328 -12.38 -5.06 10.37
C ARG A 328 -11.56 -4.62 11.57
N TRP A 329 -10.94 -5.58 12.24
CA TRP A 329 -9.99 -5.29 13.30
C TRP A 329 -8.85 -6.29 13.26
N HIS A 330 -7.68 -5.86 13.70
CA HIS A 330 -6.57 -6.76 13.98
C HIS A 330 -5.74 -6.24 15.14
N ALA A 331 -5.05 -7.16 15.80
CA ALA A 331 -4.03 -6.86 16.78
C ALA A 331 -2.79 -7.70 16.47
N LYS A 332 -1.62 -7.07 16.47
CA LYS A 332 -0.33 -7.74 16.28
C LYS A 332 0.51 -7.51 17.52
N TYR A 333 0.98 -8.60 18.13
CA TYR A 333 1.89 -8.57 19.26
C TYR A 333 3.21 -9.17 18.83
N LYS A 334 4.29 -8.41 18.96
CA LYS A 334 5.66 -8.85 18.70
C LYS A 334 6.45 -8.85 19.99
N ASN A 335 7.18 -9.93 20.26
CA ASN A 335 8.10 -10.05 21.39
C ASN A 335 9.46 -10.54 20.91
N TYR A 336 10.49 -9.73 21.11
CA TYR A 336 11.89 -10.06 20.83
C TYR A 336 12.46 -10.83 22.02
N LEU A 337 12.60 -12.14 21.83
CA LEU A 337 13.00 -13.07 22.89
C LEU A 337 14.53 -13.14 22.98
N ASP A 338 15.05 -13.12 24.20
CA ASP A 338 16.47 -13.33 24.50
C ASP A 338 16.83 -14.82 24.50
N ILE A 339 16.45 -15.54 23.43
CA ILE A 339 16.67 -16.97 23.26
C ILE A 339 17.33 -17.22 21.90
N GLY A 340 18.57 -17.73 21.91
CA GLY A 340 19.35 -17.98 20.70
C GLY A 340 19.84 -16.70 20.02
N ASP A 341 20.35 -16.81 18.80
CA ASP A 341 21.01 -15.69 18.13
C ASP A 341 20.06 -14.59 17.64
N GLN A 342 18.73 -14.84 17.60
CA GLN A 342 17.65 -13.89 17.22
C GLN A 342 16.27 -14.60 17.17
N ALA A 343 15.52 -14.70 18.28
CA ALA A 343 14.16 -15.25 18.27
C ALA A 343 13.09 -14.15 18.39
N VAL A 344 12.06 -14.21 17.55
CA VAL A 344 10.91 -13.29 17.59
C VAL A 344 9.62 -14.09 17.63
N LEU A 345 8.77 -13.79 18.60
CA LEU A 345 7.39 -14.25 18.63
C LEU A 345 6.51 -13.18 17.98
N ASP A 346 5.91 -13.50 16.83
CA ASP A 346 4.90 -12.67 16.16
C ASP A 346 3.53 -13.35 16.28
N LEU A 347 2.63 -12.73 17.03
CA LEU A 347 1.25 -13.18 17.20
C LEU A 347 0.32 -12.16 16.55
N THR A 348 -0.32 -12.58 15.47
CA THR A 348 -1.32 -11.77 14.77
C THR A 348 -2.71 -12.39 14.95
N THR A 349 -3.66 -11.59 15.41
CA THR A 349 -5.07 -11.94 15.49
C THR A 349 -5.91 -10.92 14.73
N PHE A 350 -6.92 -11.38 14.01
CA PHE A 350 -7.77 -10.50 13.20
C PHE A 350 -9.18 -11.04 13.11
N GLY A 351 -10.12 -10.15 12.87
CA GLY A 351 -11.51 -10.47 12.66
C GLY A 351 -12.20 -9.42 11.80
N HIS A 352 -13.30 -9.82 11.18
CA HIS A 352 -14.14 -8.89 10.45
C HIS A 352 -15.60 -9.32 10.51
N HIS A 353 -16.48 -8.34 10.38
CA HIS A 353 -17.90 -8.54 10.12
C HIS A 353 -18.23 -7.76 8.86
N ALA A 354 -18.81 -8.42 7.87
CA ALA A 354 -19.12 -7.77 6.61
C ALA A 354 -20.40 -8.31 6.00
N THR A 355 -21.12 -7.41 5.34
CA THR A 355 -22.33 -7.69 4.59
C THR A 355 -22.17 -7.13 3.19
N ARG A 356 -22.65 -7.86 2.20
CA ARG A 356 -22.71 -7.39 0.82
C ARG A 356 -24.07 -7.72 0.23
N ASN A 357 -24.62 -6.79 -0.53
CA ASN A 357 -25.83 -6.97 -1.29
C ASN A 357 -25.56 -6.60 -2.74
N PHE A 358 -26.00 -7.45 -3.65
CA PHE A 358 -26.02 -7.13 -5.06
C PHE A 358 -27.47 -7.17 -5.51
N GLU A 359 -27.92 -6.06 -6.05
CA GLU A 359 -29.26 -5.92 -6.60
C GLU A 359 -29.18 -6.14 -8.10
N TRP A 360 -30.06 -6.99 -8.61
CA TRP A 360 -30.16 -7.34 -10.02
C TRP A 360 -31.62 -7.26 -10.44
N GLY A 361 -31.91 -6.57 -11.53
CA GLY A 361 -33.24 -6.49 -12.13
C GLY A 361 -33.16 -6.71 -13.64
N PHE A 362 -34.24 -7.23 -14.22
CA PHE A 362 -34.41 -7.42 -15.67
C PHE A 362 -35.32 -6.36 -16.26
#